data_AF-A0A2R5FUX3-F1
#
_entry.id   AF-A0A2R5FUX3-F1
#
_cell.length_a   1.000
_cell.length_b   1.000
_cell.length_c   1.000
_cell.angle_alpha   90.00
_cell.angle_beta   90.00
_cell.angle_gamma   90.00
#
_symmetry.space_group_name_H-M   'P 1'
#
loop_
_entity.id
_entity.type
_entity.pdbx_description
1 polymer ?
#
loop_
_entity_poly.entity_id
_entity_poly.type
_entity_poly.pdbx_seq_one_letter_code
_entity_poly.pdbx_strand_id
1 'polypeptide(L)' 'MGARIRVFLTHNQDKTLLNLRNADVPQKVKDRAEIIRLNAHG' A
#
# COMPACT_ATOMS: atom_id res chain seq x y z
N MET A 1 5.67 0.77 -18.26
CA MET A 1 5.88 -0.55 -17.64
C MET A 1 6.69 -0.33 -16.36
N GLY A 2 6.02 -0.04 -15.25
CA GLY A 2 6.66 0.32 -13.98
C GLY A 2 7.27 -0.89 -13.29
N ALA A 3 8.46 -0.73 -12.73
CA ALA A 3 9.19 -1.77 -12.01
C ALA A 3 8.30 -2.37 -10.91
N ARG A 4 8.04 -3.68 -11.00
CA ARG A 4 7.39 -4.46 -9.94
C ARG A 4 8.40 -4.63 -8.81
N ILE A 5 8.40 -3.72 -7.86
CA ILE A 5 9.24 -3.81 -6.67
C ILE A 5 8.54 -4.80 -5.74
N ARG A 6 9.21 -5.90 -5.39
CA ARG A 6 8.69 -6.86 -4.42
C ARG A 6 8.81 -6.25 -3.02
N VAL A 7 7.70 -5.74 -2.51
CA VAL A 7 7.64 -5.10 -1.18
C VAL A 7 7.14 -6.12 -0.18
N PHE A 8 8.01 -6.58 0.71
CA PHE A 8 7.60 -7.42 1.83
C PHE A 8 6.98 -6.52 2.91
N LEU A 9 5.65 -6.56 3.02
CA LEU A 9 4.92 -5.88 4.08
C LEU A 9 4.89 -6.76 5.33
N THR A 10 5.28 -6.19 6.46
CA THR A 10 5.03 -6.80 7.77
C THR A 10 3.55 -6.68 8.14
N HIS A 11 3.05 -7.56 9.00
CA HIS A 11 1.64 -7.59 9.41
C HIS A 11 1.15 -6.24 10.00
N ASN A 12 2.06 -5.49 10.65
CA ASN A 12 1.76 -4.15 11.15
C ASN A 12 1.65 -3.11 10.01
N GLN A 13 2.45 -3.23 8.95
CA GLN A 13 2.38 -2.33 7.79
C GLN A 13 1.12 -2.60 6.96
N ASP A 14 0.68 -3.85 6.82
CA ASP A 14 -0.60 -4.16 6.16
C ASP A 14 -1.78 -3.54 6.92
N LYS A 15 -1.79 -3.65 8.26
CA LYS A 15 -2.78 -2.97 9.11
C LYS A 15 -2.74 -1.44 8.95
N THR A 16 -1.55 -0.85 8.88
CA THR A 16 -1.40 0.60 8.65
C THR A 16 -1.89 1.02 7.27
N LEU A 17 -1.61 0.24 6.22
CA LEU A 17 -2.10 0.50 4.86
C LEU A 17 -3.63 0.32 4.76
N LEU A 18 -4.20 -0.63 5.49
CA LEU A 18 -5.65 -0.79 5.65
C LEU A 18 -6.27 0.41 6.37
N ASN A 19 -5.64 0.90 7.45
CA ASN A 19 -6.09 2.09 8.16
C ASN A 19 -6.00 3.36 7.29
N LEU A 20 -4.95 3.47 6.46
CA LEU A 20 -4.77 4.58 5.51
C LEU A 20 -5.85 4.64 4.43
N ARG A 21 -6.51 3.52 4.11
CA ARG A 21 -7.67 3.49 3.21
C ARG A 21 -8.85 4.30 3.77
N ASN A 22 -9.06 4.24 5.08
CA ASN A 22 -10.15 4.90 5.79
C ASN A 22 -9.75 6.24 6.43
N ALA A 23 -8.46 6.55 6.48
CA ALA A 23 -7.98 7.82 7.00
C ALA A 23 -8.33 8.99 6.05
N ASP A 24 -8.48 10.18 6.62
CA ASP A 24 -8.64 11.45 5.90
C ASP A 24 -7.28 11.92 5.36
N VAL A 25 -6.71 11.10 4.47
CA VAL A 25 -5.46 11.39 3.76
C VAL A 25 -5.74 11.67 2.30
N PRO A 26 -4.91 12.51 1.64
CA PRO A 26 -5.08 12.82 0.22
C PRO A 26 -5.14 11.56 -0.64
N GLN A 27 -5.98 11.56 -1.67
CA GLN A 27 -6.22 10.42 -2.56
C GLN A 27 -4.93 9.80 -3.12
N LYS A 28 -3.92 10.64 -3.43
CA LYS A 28 -2.57 10.22 -3.89
C LYS A 28 -1.87 9.25 -2.92
N VAL A 29 -2.11 9.38 -1.62
CA VAL A 29 -1.56 8.49 -0.59
C VAL A 29 -2.30 7.15 -0.60
N LYS A 30 -3.63 7.17 -0.81
CA LYS A 30 -4.45 5.96 -0.94
C LYS A 30 -4.07 5.14 -2.17
N ASP A 31 -3.92 5.79 -3.32
CA ASP A 31 -3.44 5.16 -4.56
C ASP A 31 -2.06 4.49 -4.37
N ARG A 32 -1.12 5.18 -3.72
CA ARG A 32 0.22 4.62 -3.44
C ARG A 32 0.16 3.44 -2.48
N ALA A 33 -0.68 3.51 -1.45
CA ALA A 33 -0.88 2.41 -0.51
C ALA A 33 -1.45 1.17 -1.21
N GLU A 34 -2.38 1.36 -2.14
CA GLU A 34 -2.97 0.28 -2.94
C GLU A 34 -1.95 -0.35 -3.88
N ILE A 35 -1.14 0.46 -4.56
CA ILE A 35 -0.04 -0.01 -5.40
C ILE A 35 0.96 -0.84 -4.56
N ILE A 36 1.29 -0.40 -3.35
CA ILE A 36 2.20 -1.13 -2.47
C ILE A 36 1.60 -2.48 -2.04
N ARG A 37 0.31 -2.55 -1.70
CA ARG A 37 -0.37 -3.83 -1.39
C ARG A 37 -0.41 -4.77 -2.59
N LEU A 38 -0.73 -4.26 -3.78
CA LEU A 38 -0.75 -5.05 -5.01
C LEU A 38 0.63 -5.60 -5.37
N ASN A 39 1.69 -4.84 -5.12
CA ASN A 39 3.07 -5.30 -5.32
C ASN A 39 3.56 -6.26 -4.22
N ALA A 40 2.98 -6.21 -3.01
CA ALA A 40 3.35 -7.11 -1.91
C ALA A 40 2.80 -8.54 -2.08
N HIS A 41 1.69 -8.69 -2.81
CA HIS A 41 1.13 -10.00 -3.17
C HIS A 41 1.76 -10.60 -4.44
N GLY A 42 2.88 -10.04 -4.91
CA GLY A 42 3.65 -10.45 -6.10
C GLY A 42 4.75 -11.50 -5.86
#